data_AF-A0A091KY91-F1
#
_entry.id   AF-A0A091KY91-F1
#
_cell.length_a   1.000
_cell.length_b   1.000
_cell.length_c   1.000
_cell.angle_alpha   90.00
_cell.angle_beta   90.00
_cell.angle_gamma   90.00
#
_symmetry.space_group_name_H-M   'P 1'
#
loop_
_entity.id
_entity.type
_entity.pdbx_description
1 polymer ?
#
loop_
_entity_poly.entity_id
_entity_poly.type
_entity_poly.pdbx_seq_one_letter_code
_entity_poly.pdbx_strand_id
1 'polypeptide(L)'
;CVAALCGVPCQNGGSCIFPGRCSCPPGWMGRACQTDVDECAGQSHGCGQLCVNTAGSYHCTCRDGFSLAANDKACQPTVPAPEPETLSQAGPHSEMKEEMKNLRSRVEALEQKLQLVLAPFHNLMPSAPEDVGADPISRLSHSLQQLDRIDSLSEQISFLEERLETCKCLEKA
;
A
#
# COMPACT_ATOMS: atom_id res chain seq x y z
N CYS A 1 -4.56 36.12 -17.35
CA CYS A 1 -4.83 35.48 -16.04
C CYS A 1 -3.72 35.79 -15.06
N VAL A 2 -4.09 36.30 -13.88
CA VAL A 2 -3.20 36.43 -12.72
C VAL A 2 -3.13 35.05 -12.04
N ALA A 3 -2.02 34.76 -11.35
CA ALA A 3 -1.67 33.49 -10.72
C ALA A 3 -2.86 32.71 -10.12
N ALA A 4 -2.83 31.38 -10.19
CA ALA A 4 -3.82 30.51 -9.54
C ALA A 4 -3.95 30.89 -8.06
N LEU A 5 -5.06 31.53 -7.69
CA LEU A 5 -5.34 31.88 -6.30
C LEU A 5 -6.14 30.73 -5.70
N CYS A 6 -5.53 30.03 -4.75
CA CYS A 6 -6.25 29.10 -3.91
C CYS A 6 -7.04 29.92 -2.87
N GLY A 7 -8.37 29.80 -2.88
CA GLY A 7 -9.22 30.52 -1.92
C GLY A 7 -8.88 30.23 -0.46
N VAL A 8 -8.37 29.02 -0.19
CA VAL A 8 -7.69 28.66 1.06
C VAL A 8 -6.19 28.53 0.75
N PRO A 9 -5.29 29.21 1.49
CA PRO A 9 -3.86 29.13 1.24
C PRO A 9 -3.34 27.71 1.50
N CYS A 10 -2.45 27.24 0.62
CA CYS A 10 -1.74 25.98 0.81
C CYS A 10 -0.83 26.08 2.05
N GLN A 11 -0.92 25.09 2.93
CA GLN A 11 -0.13 25.00 4.16
C GLN A 11 1.14 24.19 3.92
N ASN A 12 2.06 24.20 4.90
CA ASN A 12 3.23 23.34 4.95
C ASN A 12 4.11 23.35 3.69
N GLY A 13 4.22 24.52 3.03
CA GLY A 13 5.04 24.67 1.82
C GLY A 13 4.37 24.18 0.52
N GLY A 14 3.07 23.86 0.55
CA GLY A 14 2.31 23.51 -0.64
C GLY A 14 2.22 24.65 -1.67
N SER A 15 2.15 24.29 -2.94
CA SER A 15 2.05 25.24 -4.06
C SER A 15 0.66 25.18 -4.70
N CYS A 16 0.04 26.33 -4.93
CA CYS A 16 -1.25 26.40 -5.60
C CYS A 16 -1.08 26.10 -7.09
N ILE A 17 -1.63 24.97 -7.54
CA ILE A 17 -1.52 24.53 -8.94
C ILE A 17 -2.82 24.78 -9.72
N PHE A 18 -3.93 24.91 -9.02
CA PHE A 18 -5.25 25.19 -9.57
C PHE A 18 -6.11 25.87 -8.49
N PRO A 19 -7.17 26.64 -8.86
CA PRO A 19 -8.10 27.17 -7.88
C PRO A 19 -8.55 26.08 -6.89
N GLY A 20 -8.31 26.31 -5.59
CA GLY A 20 -8.69 25.36 -4.55
C GLY A 20 -7.93 24.02 -4.52
N ARG A 21 -6.90 23.81 -5.35
CA ARG A 21 -6.06 22.59 -5.34
C ARG A 21 -4.59 22.92 -5.12
N CYS A 22 -4.04 22.36 -4.06
CA CYS A 22 -2.62 22.44 -3.73
C CYS A 22 -1.85 21.21 -4.22
N SER A 23 -0.63 21.42 -4.70
CA SER A 23 0.40 20.40 -4.78
C SER A 23 1.15 20.38 -3.45
N CYS A 24 1.10 19.24 -2.76
CA CYS A 24 1.70 19.09 -1.43
C CYS A 24 3.12 18.53 -1.53
N PRO A 25 4.04 19.00 -0.67
CA PRO A 25 5.33 18.36 -0.52
C PRO A 25 5.17 16.95 0.08
N PRO A 26 6.20 16.08 -0.04
CA PRO A 26 6.21 14.78 0.63
C PRO A 26 5.90 14.89 2.13
N GLY A 27 5.18 13.90 2.67
CA GLY A 27 4.75 13.88 4.06
C GLY A 27 3.46 14.67 4.36
N TRP A 28 2.87 15.34 3.36
CA TRP A 28 1.62 16.11 3.54
C TRP A 28 0.54 15.72 2.55
N MET A 29 -0.71 15.76 3.00
CA MET A 29 -1.90 15.47 2.21
C MET A 29 -3.08 16.41 2.53
N GLY A 30 -4.17 16.24 1.78
CA GLY A 30 -5.38 17.05 1.89
C GLY A 30 -5.42 18.21 0.89
N ARG A 31 -6.60 18.84 0.75
CA ARG A 31 -6.86 19.90 -0.25
C ARG A 31 -5.90 21.09 -0.12
N ALA A 32 -5.54 21.44 1.10
CA ALA A 32 -4.65 22.56 1.44
C ALA A 32 -3.34 22.09 2.07
N CYS A 33 -2.96 20.81 1.93
CA CYS A 33 -1.76 20.22 2.55
C CYS A 33 -1.74 20.34 4.08
N GLN A 34 -2.92 20.33 4.69
CA GLN A 34 -3.10 20.55 6.13
C GLN A 34 -2.93 19.29 6.98
N THR A 35 -2.93 18.12 6.34
CA THR A 35 -2.92 16.83 7.03
C THR A 35 -1.56 16.19 6.87
N ASP A 36 -0.94 15.81 7.98
CA ASP A 36 0.29 15.02 8.01
C ASP A 36 0.01 13.60 7.51
N VAL A 37 0.95 13.03 6.74
CA VAL A 37 0.89 11.63 6.32
C VAL A 37 1.61 10.81 7.38
N ASP A 38 0.90 9.92 8.06
CA ASP A 38 1.53 9.01 9.03
C ASP A 38 2.16 7.83 8.29
N GLU A 39 3.46 7.92 8.01
CA GLU A 39 4.18 6.83 7.34
C GLU A 39 4.37 5.59 8.23
N CYS A 40 4.19 5.72 9.55
CA CYS A 40 4.29 4.62 10.50
C CYS A 40 2.99 3.83 10.69
N ALA A 41 1.84 4.37 10.26
CA ALA A 41 0.55 3.69 10.35
C ALA A 41 0.49 2.39 9.52
N GLY A 42 1.35 2.26 8.50
CA GLY A 42 1.47 1.06 7.68
C GLY A 42 2.41 0.01 8.29
N GLN A 43 2.13 -1.28 8.04
CA GLN A 43 3.02 -2.38 8.46
C GLN A 43 4.37 -2.40 7.72
N SER A 44 4.49 -1.65 6.62
CA SER A 44 5.66 -1.62 5.73
C SER A 44 6.35 -0.25 5.74
N HIS A 45 6.50 0.38 6.92
CA HIS A 45 7.14 1.69 7.09
C HIS A 45 8.66 1.71 6.81
N GLY A 46 9.27 0.54 6.55
CA GLY A 46 10.66 0.44 6.09
C GLY A 46 11.73 0.71 7.17
N CYS A 47 11.35 0.74 8.44
CA CYS A 47 12.29 0.73 9.57
C CYS A 47 12.56 -0.71 10.00
N GLY A 48 13.79 -1.00 10.41
CA GLY A 48 14.19 -2.32 10.87
C GLY A 48 13.56 -2.71 12.21
N GLN A 49 13.19 -1.73 13.04
CA GLN A 49 12.55 -1.96 14.33
C GLN A 49 11.40 -0.98 14.59
N LEU A 50 11.68 0.18 15.18
CA LEU A 50 10.66 1.14 15.59
C LEU A 50 10.55 2.27 14.55
N CYS A 51 9.33 2.76 14.34
CA CYS A 51 9.02 3.92 13.50
C CYS A 51 8.41 5.01 14.36
N VAL A 52 8.87 6.25 14.19
CA VAL A 52 8.35 7.42 14.88
C VAL A 52 7.90 8.44 13.84
N ASN A 53 6.59 8.67 13.78
CA ASN A 53 5.99 9.66 12.90
C ASN A 53 6.25 11.07 13.42
N THR A 54 6.49 11.99 12.51
CA THR A 54 6.74 13.42 12.79
C THR A 54 6.01 14.27 11.75
N ALA A 55 5.74 15.55 12.04
CA ALA A 55 5.07 16.40 11.06
C ALA A 55 5.89 16.55 9.77
N GLY A 56 5.36 16.04 8.65
CA GLY A 56 5.95 16.05 7.32
C GLY A 56 7.00 14.97 7.07
N SER A 57 7.23 14.04 8.00
CA SER A 57 8.26 12.99 7.85
C SER A 57 8.16 11.90 8.91
N TYR A 58 9.06 10.93 8.85
CA TYR A 58 9.24 9.94 9.91
C TYR A 58 10.70 9.58 10.06
N HIS A 59 11.06 9.01 11.20
CA HIS A 59 12.39 8.46 11.40
C HIS A 59 12.33 7.11 12.12
N CYS A 60 13.36 6.31 11.90
CA CYS A 60 13.50 5.00 12.50
C CYS A 60 14.27 5.10 13.81
N THR A 61 13.84 4.34 14.80
CA THR A 61 14.54 4.19 16.08
C THR A 61 14.75 2.71 16.40
N CYS A 62 15.67 2.45 17.32
CA CYS A 62 16.06 1.09 17.70
C CYS A 62 15.72 0.84 19.16
N ARG A 63 15.42 -0.42 19.48
CA ARG A 63 15.23 -0.90 20.85
C ARG A 63 16.57 -0.88 21.60
N ASP A 64 16.49 -0.94 22.93
CA ASP A 64 17.67 -1.00 23.78
C ASP A 64 18.63 -2.13 23.35
N GLY A 65 19.93 -1.81 23.36
CA GLY A 65 20.98 -2.71 22.87
C GLY A 65 21.22 -2.67 21.35
N PHE A 66 20.55 -1.76 20.63
CA PHE A 66 20.77 -1.54 19.20
C PHE A 66 20.98 -0.05 18.88
N SER A 67 21.84 0.23 17.91
CA SER A 67 22.09 1.55 17.35
C SER A 67 21.61 1.63 15.90
N LEU A 68 21.12 2.80 15.50
CA LEU A 68 20.71 3.06 14.13
C LEU A 68 21.93 2.98 13.20
N ALA A 69 21.81 2.21 12.13
CA ALA A 69 22.84 2.05 11.12
C ALA A 69 22.92 3.29 10.21
N ALA A 70 24.01 3.42 9.45
CA ALA A 70 24.25 4.56 8.55
C ALA A 70 23.23 4.75 7.41
N ASN A 71 22.29 3.80 7.22
CA ASN A 71 21.19 3.93 6.26
C ASN A 71 19.91 4.50 6.88
N ASP A 72 19.97 4.96 8.13
CA ASP A 72 18.86 5.54 8.93
C ASP A 72 17.61 4.65 9.04
N LYS A 73 17.75 3.35 8.76
CA LYS A 73 16.63 2.39 8.70
C LYS A 73 16.92 1.11 9.46
N ALA A 74 18.12 0.55 9.33
CA ALA A 74 18.49 -0.69 9.99
C ALA A 74 18.99 -0.45 11.41
N CYS A 75 18.84 -1.46 12.28
CA CYS A 75 19.34 -1.44 13.65
C CYS A 75 20.42 -2.49 13.82
N GLN A 76 21.59 -2.09 14.32
CA GLN A 76 22.73 -2.97 14.57
C GLN A 76 22.94 -3.12 16.09
N PRO A 77 23.30 -4.31 16.59
CA PRO A 77 23.61 -4.49 18.01
C PRO A 77 24.74 -3.56 18.45
N THR A 78 24.58 -2.86 19.58
CA THR A 78 25.61 -1.98 20.14
C THR A 78 26.74 -2.75 20.81
N VAL A 79 26.46 -3.98 21.23
CA VAL A 79 27.48 -4.92 21.72
C VAL A 79 27.75 -5.89 20.57
N PRO A 80 28.96 -5.92 19.99
CA PRO A 80 29.32 -6.99 19.08
C PRO A 80 29.10 -8.30 19.82
N ALA A 81 28.35 -9.21 19.22
CA ALA A 81 28.22 -10.56 19.75
C ALA A 81 29.63 -11.06 20.09
N PRO A 82 29.85 -11.72 21.25
CA PRO A 82 31.14 -12.34 21.52
C PRO A 82 31.52 -13.13 20.27
N GLU A 83 32.73 -12.90 19.77
CA GLU A 83 33.26 -13.63 18.63
C GLU A 83 32.99 -15.11 18.89
N PRO A 84 32.50 -15.88 17.90
CA PRO A 84 32.32 -17.30 18.10
C PRO A 84 33.72 -17.87 18.37
N GLU A 85 34.04 -18.09 19.64
CA GLU A 85 35.12 -18.97 20.02
C GLU A 85 34.87 -20.25 19.23
N THR A 86 35.86 -20.67 18.46
CA THR A 86 35.80 -21.85 17.61
C THR A 86 35.55 -23.08 18.47
N LEU A 87 34.28 -23.32 18.81
CA LEU A 87 33.85 -24.54 19.46
C LEU A 87 33.55 -25.53 18.36
N SER A 88 34.61 -26.20 17.93
CA SER A 88 34.54 -27.48 17.28
C SER A 88 33.67 -28.41 18.13
N GLN A 89 32.41 -28.62 17.75
CA GLN A 89 31.66 -29.87 17.90
C GLN A 89 30.27 -29.79 17.25
N ALA A 90 29.88 -30.91 16.67
CA ALA A 90 28.72 -31.09 15.82
C ALA A 90 27.39 -31.21 16.60
N GLY A 91 26.34 -30.57 16.08
CA GLY A 91 24.90 -30.89 16.27
C GLY A 91 24.16 -30.21 17.44
N PRO A 92 22.82 -29.97 17.37
CA PRO A 92 21.84 -30.39 16.35
C PRO A 92 21.03 -29.22 15.74
N HIS A 93 21.36 -28.80 14.52
CA HIS A 93 20.50 -27.93 13.70
C HIS A 93 19.48 -28.75 12.88
N SER A 94 19.16 -29.97 13.34
CA SER A 94 18.41 -30.99 12.61
C SER A 94 16.92 -31.03 12.97
N GLU A 95 16.48 -30.45 14.08
CA GLU A 95 15.06 -30.54 14.49
C GLU A 95 14.18 -29.55 13.71
N MET A 96 14.56 -28.27 13.62
CA MET A 96 13.72 -27.25 12.95
C MET A 96 13.66 -27.43 11.41
N LYS A 97 14.70 -28.00 10.80
CA LYS A 97 14.73 -28.30 9.37
C LYS A 97 13.83 -29.49 9.02
N GLU A 98 13.75 -30.48 9.92
CA GLU A 98 12.90 -31.66 9.72
C GLU A 98 11.43 -31.32 9.97
N GLU A 99 11.11 -30.43 10.92
CA GLU A 99 9.75 -29.90 11.12
C GLU A 99 9.23 -29.15 9.89
N MET A 100 10.03 -28.25 9.31
CA MET A 100 9.67 -27.51 8.10
C MET A 100 9.48 -28.42 6.88
N LYS A 101 10.28 -29.49 6.79
CA LYS A 101 10.16 -30.51 5.74
C LYS A 101 8.90 -31.36 5.90
N ASN A 102 8.55 -31.71 7.14
CA ASN A 102 7.31 -32.42 7.46
C ASN A 102 6.07 -31.56 7.13
N LEU A 103 6.07 -30.26 7.48
CA LEU A 103 4.98 -29.35 7.11
C LEU A 103 4.81 -29.24 5.58
N ARG A 104 5.90 -29.08 4.82
CA ARG A 104 5.85 -29.00 3.36
C ARG A 104 5.24 -30.26 2.74
N SER A 105 5.64 -31.45 3.20
CA SER A 105 5.07 -32.72 2.72
C SER A 105 3.57 -32.85 3.01
N ARG A 106 3.11 -32.33 4.16
CA ARG A 106 1.68 -32.31 4.51
C ARG A 106 0.87 -31.35 3.62
N VAL A 107 1.43 -30.21 3.23
CA VAL A 107 0.80 -29.26 2.30
C VAL A 107 0.68 -29.87 0.90
N GLU A 108 1.75 -30.47 0.39
CA GLU A 108 1.75 -31.14 -0.92
C GLU A 108 0.74 -32.31 -0.97
N ALA A 109 0.58 -33.06 0.13
CA ALA A 109 -0.42 -34.12 0.23
C ALA A 109 -1.86 -33.59 0.29
N LEU A 110 -2.09 -32.41 0.89
CA LEU A 110 -3.39 -31.74 0.89
C LEU A 110 -3.75 -31.20 -0.49
N GLU A 111 -2.78 -30.62 -1.21
CA GLU A 111 -2.96 -30.15 -2.59
C GLU A 111 -3.31 -31.31 -3.53
N GLN A 112 -2.61 -32.44 -3.43
CA GLN A 112 -2.92 -33.63 -4.24
C GLN A 112 -4.30 -34.21 -3.92
N LYS A 113 -4.71 -34.20 -2.66
CA LYS A 113 -6.07 -34.61 -2.26
C LYS A 113 -7.14 -33.66 -2.79
N LEU A 114 -6.89 -32.36 -2.77
CA LEU A 114 -7.78 -31.35 -3.34
C LEU A 114 -7.90 -31.53 -4.86
N GLN A 115 -6.79 -31.82 -5.56
CA GLN A 115 -6.76 -32.11 -6.99
C GLN A 115 -7.64 -33.34 -7.34
N LEU A 116 -7.61 -34.37 -6.50
CA LEU A 116 -8.41 -35.59 -6.68
C LEU A 116 -9.90 -35.38 -6.38
N VAL A 117 -10.26 -34.49 -5.46
CA VAL A 117 -11.65 -34.10 -5.19
C VAL A 117 -12.21 -33.23 -6.31
N LEU A 118 -11.36 -32.42 -6.96
CA LEU A 118 -11.72 -31.56 -8.10
C LEU A 118 -11.68 -32.29 -9.45
N ALA A 119 -10.96 -33.41 -9.57
CA ALA A 119 -10.82 -34.18 -10.82
C ALA A 119 -12.16 -34.70 -11.41
N PRO A 120 -13.16 -35.14 -10.63
CA PRO A 120 -14.46 -35.54 -11.14
C PRO A 120 -15.29 -34.37 -11.71
N PHE A 121 -15.09 -33.14 -11.18
CA PHE A 121 -15.80 -31.94 -11.64
C PHE A 121 -15.28 -31.41 -12.98
N HIS A 122 -14.06 -31.76 -13.38
CA HIS A 122 -13.49 -31.36 -14.67
C HIS A 122 -14.05 -32.17 -15.86
N ASN A 123 -14.80 -33.26 -15.61
CA ASN A 123 -15.40 -34.09 -16.67
C ASN A 123 -16.94 -33.99 -16.75
N LEU A 124 -17.57 -33.16 -15.91
CA LEU A 124 -19.02 -32.92 -15.91
C LEU A 124 -19.44 -31.56 -16.51
N MET A 125 -18.46 -30.77 -16.96
CA MET A 125 -18.71 -29.53 -17.70
C MET A 125 -18.20 -29.71 -19.14
N PRO A 126 -19.07 -30.15 -20.07
CA PRO A 126 -18.82 -29.84 -21.47
C PRO A 126 -18.74 -28.33 -21.57
N SER A 127 -17.72 -27.81 -22.26
CA SER A 127 -17.69 -26.42 -22.71
C SER A 127 -18.95 -26.13 -23.52
N ALA A 128 -19.92 -25.52 -22.86
CA ALA A 128 -21.16 -25.00 -23.40
C ALA A 128 -21.02 -23.48 -23.59
N PRO A 129 -21.82 -22.89 -24.50
CA PRO A 129 -21.49 -21.65 -25.18
C PRO A 129 -21.51 -20.44 -24.24
N GLU A 130 -20.71 -19.45 -24.62
CA GLU A 130 -20.65 -18.13 -24.01
C GLU A 130 -22.00 -17.41 -24.12
N ASP A 131 -22.92 -17.63 -23.19
CA ASP A 131 -23.88 -16.59 -22.83
C ASP A 131 -24.49 -16.83 -21.45
N VAL A 132 -24.68 -15.74 -20.71
CA VAL A 132 -25.24 -15.67 -19.35
C VAL A 132 -24.32 -16.12 -18.20
N GLY A 133 -23.10 -15.57 -18.18
CA GLY A 133 -22.34 -15.41 -16.95
C GLY A 133 -22.82 -14.19 -16.17
N ALA A 134 -23.48 -14.39 -15.03
CA ALA A 134 -23.57 -13.35 -14.01
C ALA A 134 -23.74 -13.98 -12.62
N ASP A 135 -22.63 -14.45 -12.05
CA ASP A 135 -22.48 -14.67 -10.62
C ASP A 135 -22.97 -13.40 -9.86
N PRO A 136 -23.78 -13.53 -8.78
CA PRO A 136 -24.24 -12.37 -8.00
C PRO A 136 -23.11 -11.49 -7.48
N ILE A 137 -21.92 -12.05 -7.21
CA ILE A 137 -20.70 -11.32 -6.85
C ILE A 137 -20.15 -10.55 -8.05
N SER A 138 -20.24 -11.09 -9.27
CA SER A 138 -19.87 -10.37 -10.50
C SER A 138 -20.83 -9.21 -10.79
N ARG A 139 -22.13 -9.36 -10.51
CA ARG A 139 -23.09 -8.26 -10.59
C ARG A 139 -22.84 -7.18 -9.54
N LEU A 140 -22.49 -7.56 -8.32
CA LEU A 140 -22.11 -6.62 -7.26
C LEU A 140 -20.80 -5.93 -7.60
N SER A 141 -19.80 -6.65 -8.10
CA SER A 141 -18.53 -6.10 -8.61
C SER A 141 -18.78 -5.11 -9.74
N HIS A 142 -19.61 -5.48 -10.73
CA HIS A 142 -19.99 -4.57 -11.81
C HIS A 142 -20.79 -3.36 -11.29
N SER A 143 -21.68 -3.53 -10.32
CA SER A 143 -22.43 -2.42 -9.72
C SER A 143 -21.54 -1.49 -8.89
N LEU A 144 -20.56 -2.03 -8.17
CA LEU A 144 -19.52 -1.28 -7.46
C LEU A 144 -18.60 -0.55 -8.46
N GLN A 145 -18.25 -1.19 -9.57
CA GLN A 145 -17.46 -0.59 -10.64
C GLN A 145 -18.23 0.48 -11.41
N GLN A 146 -19.57 0.38 -11.47
CA GLN A 146 -20.43 1.45 -11.96
C GLN A 146 -20.53 2.61 -10.97
N LEU A 147 -20.50 2.35 -9.64
CA LEU A 147 -20.43 3.39 -8.62
C LEU A 147 -19.09 4.13 -8.65
N ASP A 148 -17.95 3.41 -8.80
CA ASP A 148 -16.63 4.04 -9.02
C ASP A 148 -16.62 4.90 -10.29
N ARG A 149 -17.35 4.47 -11.33
CA ARG A 149 -17.53 5.26 -12.56
C ARG A 149 -18.40 6.48 -12.33
N ILE A 150 -19.41 6.42 -11.46
CA ILE A 150 -20.24 7.56 -11.07
C ILE A 150 -19.43 8.55 -10.25
N ASP A 151 -18.59 8.11 -9.31
CA ASP A 151 -17.68 8.99 -8.57
C ASP A 151 -16.65 9.64 -9.50
N SER A 152 -16.09 8.89 -10.45
CA SER A 152 -15.21 9.44 -11.48
C SER A 152 -15.93 10.44 -12.40
N LEU A 153 -17.20 10.20 -12.73
CA LEU A 153 -18.02 11.13 -13.52
C LEU A 153 -18.40 12.37 -12.71
N SER A 154 -18.66 12.23 -11.42
CA SER A 154 -18.89 13.35 -10.49
C SER A 154 -17.64 14.24 -10.39
N GLU A 155 -16.46 13.64 -10.28
CA GLU A 155 -15.18 14.35 -10.36
C GLU A 155 -14.99 15.03 -11.73
N GLN A 156 -15.31 14.36 -12.83
CA GLN A 156 -15.22 14.94 -14.18
C GLN A 156 -16.22 16.08 -14.40
N ILE A 157 -17.44 15.99 -13.87
CA ILE A 157 -18.45 17.05 -13.93
C ILE A 157 -17.98 18.23 -13.09
N SER A 158 -17.49 18.01 -11.87
CA SER A 158 -16.96 19.09 -11.03
C SER A 158 -15.77 19.80 -11.70
N PHE A 159 -14.90 19.03 -12.39
CA PHE A 159 -13.79 19.58 -13.18
C PHE A 159 -14.28 20.37 -14.41
N LEU A 160 -15.34 19.92 -15.07
CA LEU A 160 -15.92 20.64 -16.22
C LEU A 160 -16.65 21.93 -15.78
N GLU A 161 -17.36 21.90 -14.66
CA GLU A 161 -17.98 23.09 -14.05
C GLU A 161 -16.92 24.12 -13.64
N GLU A 162 -15.81 23.67 -13.05
CA GLU A 162 -14.68 24.52 -12.67
C GLU A 162 -13.96 25.12 -13.89
N ARG A 163 -13.80 24.33 -14.97
CA ARG A 163 -13.27 24.83 -16.24
C ARG A 163 -14.20 25.85 -16.91
N LEU A 164 -15.52 25.64 -16.84
CA LEU A 164 -16.50 26.59 -17.34
C LEU A 164 -16.40 27.94 -16.59
N GLU A 165 -16.14 27.90 -15.28
CA GLU A 165 -15.93 29.10 -14.47
C GLU A 165 -14.60 29.81 -14.81
N THR A 166 -13.52 29.07 -15.08
CA THR A 166 -12.27 29.68 -15.60
C THR A 166 -12.40 30.24 -17.02
N CYS A 167 -13.26 29.66 -17.88
CA CYS A 167 -13.57 30.22 -19.20
C CYS A 167 -14.36 31.53 -19.12
N LYS A 168 -15.25 31.71 -18.13
CA LYS A 168 -15.93 33.00 -17.90
C LYS A 168 -14.95 34.13 -17.56
N CYS A 169 -13.80 33.82 -16.97
CA CYS A 169 -12.72 34.79 -16.78
C CYS A 169 -12.02 35.21 -18.10
N LEU A 170 -12.13 34.44 -19.19
CA LEU A 170 -11.57 34.78 -20.50
C LEU A 170 -12.51 35.64 -21.36
N GLU A 171 -13.82 35.59 -21.14
CA GLU A 171 -14.81 36.38 -21.91
C GLU A 171 -15.02 37.82 -21.37
N LYS A 172 -14.53 38.14 -20.16
CA LYS A 172 -14.68 39.46 -19.53
C LYS A 172 -13.42 40.33 -19.58
N ALA A 173 -12.46 40.01 -20.46
CA ALA A 173 -11.23 40.78 -20.70
C ALA A 173 -11.29 41.56 -22.01
#